data_AF-A0AAU9KQ14-F1
#
_entry.id   AF-A0AAU9KQ14-F1
#
_cell.length_a   1.000
_cell.length_b   1.000
_cell.length_c   1.000
_cell.angle_alpha   90.00
_cell.angle_beta   90.00
_cell.angle_gamma   90.00
#
_symmetry.space_group_name_H-M   'P 1'
#
loop_
_entity.id
_entity.type
_entity.pdbx_description
1 polymer ?
#
loop_
_entity_poly.entity_id
_entity_poly.type
_entity_poly.pdbx_seq_one_letter_code
_entity_poly.pdbx_strand_id
1 'polypeptide(L)'
;MLATVSVTFDFGKLSDIVSLDTMMEYHYDRSSDVIANVGYYITMVPETMGKKLSFVLMVWIDVLGNVLPPSNGSYTDVTVANVNYKLFHGHNNDGNVVFTYVRKEVTNKFSVDLMHFFNYLSKYKLISMSDRLAHFRAGTTVTERAWGNFSSSNFALHPKIAAHL
;
A
#
# COMPACT_ATOMS: atom_id res chain seq x y z
N MET A 1 -12.04 -12.68 -0.02
CA MET A 1 -12.82 -11.61 0.66
C MET A 1 -11.85 -10.52 1.12
N LEU A 2 -12.19 -9.25 0.89
CA LEU A 2 -11.42 -8.10 1.41
C LEU A 2 -12.01 -7.70 2.76
N ALA A 3 -11.19 -7.64 3.81
CA ALA A 3 -11.57 -7.02 5.08
C ALA A 3 -10.65 -5.82 5.30
N THR A 4 -11.13 -4.65 4.89
CA THR A 4 -10.34 -3.41 4.87
C THR A 4 -11.13 -2.28 5.51
N VAL A 5 -10.44 -1.47 6.31
CA VAL A 5 -10.87 -0.10 6.59
C VAL A 5 -10.52 0.73 5.37
N SER A 6 -11.53 1.35 4.76
CA SER A 6 -11.34 2.22 3.60
C SER A 6 -11.64 3.66 3.99
N VAL A 7 -10.77 4.57 3.57
CA VAL A 7 -11.01 6.00 3.67
C VAL A 7 -10.88 6.58 2.27
N THR A 8 -11.93 7.23 1.80
CA THR A 8 -11.92 7.97 0.54
C THR A 8 -11.72 9.44 0.84
N PHE A 9 -10.67 10.02 0.27
CA PHE A 9 -10.34 11.43 0.35
C PHE A 9 -9.67 11.85 -0.95
N ASP A 10 -9.74 13.14 -1.26
CA ASP A 10 -8.96 13.76 -2.32
C ASP A 10 -7.89 14.62 -1.65
N PHE A 11 -6.68 14.07 -1.49
CA PHE A 11 -5.57 14.80 -0.87
C PHE A 11 -4.85 15.73 -1.84
N GLY A 12 -5.36 15.91 -3.05
CA GLY A 12 -4.68 16.66 -4.09
C GLY A 12 -3.46 15.91 -4.60
N LYS A 13 -2.43 16.66 -5.02
CA LYS A 13 -1.21 16.09 -5.61
C LYS A 13 -0.32 15.50 -4.52
N LEU A 14 0.43 14.46 -4.85
CA LEU A 14 1.45 13.92 -3.96
C LEU A 14 2.48 15.00 -3.55
N SER A 15 2.78 15.97 -4.41
CA SER A 15 3.67 17.09 -4.13
C SER A 15 3.20 18.01 -3.02
N ASP A 16 1.89 18.03 -2.75
CA ASP A 16 1.30 18.92 -1.74
C ASP A 16 1.26 18.24 -0.37
N ILE A 17 1.55 16.94 -0.30
CA ILE A 17 1.59 16.14 0.92
C ILE A 17 3.00 16.19 1.50
N VAL A 18 3.15 16.83 2.67
CA VAL A 18 4.41 16.93 3.42
C VAL A 18 4.74 15.61 4.11
N SER A 19 3.76 15.00 4.78
CA SER A 19 3.85 13.66 5.34
C SER A 19 2.51 12.95 5.26
N LEU A 20 2.55 11.63 5.19
CA LEU A 20 1.40 10.75 5.25
C LEU A 20 1.66 9.70 6.33
N ASP A 21 1.73 10.17 7.58
CA ASP A 21 2.04 9.35 8.73
C ASP A 21 0.92 8.35 9.00
N THR A 22 1.28 7.08 9.18
CA THR A 22 0.32 6.03 9.51
C THR A 22 0.83 5.15 10.63
N MET A 23 -0.11 4.55 11.35
CA MET A 23 0.12 3.46 12.27
C MET A 23 -0.95 2.38 12.08
N MET A 24 -0.52 1.13 12.09
CA MET A 24 -1.39 -0.03 12.16
C MET A 24 -0.81 -1.02 13.19
N GLU A 25 -1.62 -1.35 14.18
CA GLU A 25 -1.44 -2.50 15.04
C GLU A 25 -2.62 -3.43 14.84
N TYR A 26 -2.35 -4.69 14.46
CA TYR A 26 -3.39 -5.64 14.12
C TYR A 26 -3.24 -6.96 14.86
N HIS A 27 -4.36 -7.64 15.00
CA HIS A 27 -4.45 -9.03 15.38
C HIS A 27 -5.13 -9.81 14.26
N TYR A 28 -4.65 -11.03 14.01
CA TYR A 28 -5.21 -11.87 12.96
C TYR A 28 -5.39 -13.30 13.45
N ASP A 29 -6.61 -13.60 13.87
CA ASP A 29 -7.01 -14.97 14.20
C ASP A 29 -7.42 -15.69 12.92
N ARG A 30 -6.86 -16.86 12.67
CA ARG A 30 -6.90 -17.49 11.35
C ARG A 30 -6.62 -18.98 11.39
N SER A 31 -7.14 -19.71 10.41
CA SER A 31 -6.71 -21.09 10.17
C SER A 31 -5.29 -21.14 9.60
N SER A 32 -4.60 -22.27 9.77
CA SER A 32 -3.20 -22.43 9.35
C SER A 32 -2.98 -22.36 7.83
N ASP A 33 -4.02 -22.66 7.06
CA ASP A 33 -4.03 -22.73 5.59
C ASP A 33 -4.44 -21.41 4.91
N VAL A 34 -4.69 -20.36 5.70
CA VAL A 34 -4.99 -19.03 5.15
C VAL A 34 -3.82 -18.47 4.33
N ILE A 35 -4.19 -17.97 3.15
CA ILE A 35 -3.29 -17.26 2.24
C ILE A 35 -3.83 -15.84 2.14
N ALA A 36 -3.12 -14.89 2.76
CA ALA A 36 -3.55 -13.51 2.93
C ALA A 36 -2.36 -12.55 3.04
N ASN A 37 -2.60 -11.26 2.78
CA ASN A 37 -1.67 -10.19 3.12
C ASN A 37 -2.34 -9.20 4.06
N VAL A 38 -1.55 -8.50 4.86
CA VAL A 38 -1.98 -7.31 5.62
C VAL A 38 -1.19 -6.12 5.12
N GLY A 39 -1.85 -4.99 4.89
CA GLY A 39 -1.16 -3.78 4.46
C GLY A 39 -2.05 -2.66 3.97
N TYR A 40 -1.42 -1.76 3.23
CA TYR A 40 -2.02 -0.57 2.63
C TYR A 40 -2.23 -0.76 1.14
N TYR A 41 -3.30 -0.17 0.62
CA TYR A 41 -3.66 -0.10 -0.80
C TYR A 41 -4.05 1.33 -1.13
N ILE A 42 -3.24 2.00 -1.95
CA ILE A 42 -3.38 3.43 -2.21
C ILE A 42 -3.45 3.64 -3.72
N THR A 43 -4.55 4.20 -4.20
CA THR A 43 -4.77 4.50 -5.61
C THR A 43 -4.39 5.95 -5.90
N MET A 44 -3.55 6.13 -6.91
CA MET A 44 -3.20 7.43 -7.47
C MET A 44 -3.76 7.55 -8.89
N VAL A 45 -4.20 8.75 -9.25
CA VAL A 45 -4.68 9.08 -10.59
C VAL A 45 -3.73 10.10 -11.22
N PRO A 46 -3.24 9.87 -12.45
CA PRO A 46 -2.37 10.83 -13.12
C PRO A 46 -3.03 12.20 -13.30
N GLU A 47 -2.28 13.28 -13.08
CA GLU A 47 -2.82 14.65 -13.26
C GLU A 47 -3.22 14.94 -14.70
N THR A 48 -2.52 14.34 -15.67
CA THR A 48 -2.90 14.41 -17.09
C THR A 48 -4.19 13.61 -17.30
N MET A 49 -5.31 14.26 -17.00
CA MET A 49 -6.68 13.78 -17.24
C MET A 49 -6.81 13.35 -18.69
N GLY A 50 -6.85 12.04 -18.92
CA GLY A 50 -6.90 11.44 -20.26
C GLY A 50 -6.43 9.99 -20.33
N LYS A 51 -5.67 9.51 -19.34
CA LYS A 51 -5.30 8.08 -19.24
C LYS A 51 -6.20 7.36 -18.24
N LYS A 52 -6.86 6.28 -18.69
CA LYS A 52 -7.68 5.36 -17.87
C LYS A 52 -6.88 4.57 -16.81
N LEU A 53 -5.55 4.68 -16.81
CA LEU A 53 -4.68 3.88 -15.97
C LEU A 53 -4.42 4.61 -14.65
N SER A 54 -4.92 4.04 -13.56
CA SER A 54 -4.52 4.45 -12.21
C SER A 54 -3.26 3.68 -11.80
N PHE A 55 -2.47 4.28 -10.92
CA PHE A 55 -1.40 3.57 -10.23
C PHE A 55 -1.91 3.10 -8.88
N VAL A 56 -1.45 1.93 -8.43
CA VAL A 56 -1.74 1.42 -7.10
C VAL A 56 -0.42 1.17 -6.38
N LEU A 57 -0.21 1.88 -5.27
CA LEU A 57 0.83 1.57 -4.32
C LEU A 57 0.25 0.60 -3.28
N MET A 58 0.94 -0.51 -3.07
CA MET A 58 0.66 -1.46 -2.00
C MET A 58 1.87 -1.55 -1.08
N VAL A 59 1.63 -1.52 0.23
CA VAL A 59 2.67 -1.74 1.25
C VAL A 59 2.19 -2.85 2.15
N TRP A 60 2.69 -4.06 1.91
CA TRP A 60 2.39 -5.26 2.68
C TRP A 60 3.32 -5.33 3.88
N ILE A 61 2.71 -5.26 5.07
CA ILE A 61 3.40 -5.33 6.36
C ILE A 61 3.52 -6.77 6.85
N ASP A 62 2.65 -7.67 6.37
CA ASP A 62 2.67 -9.10 6.66
C ASP A 62 2.15 -9.92 5.48
N VAL A 63 2.69 -11.13 5.34
CA VAL A 63 2.36 -12.13 4.32
C VAL A 63 2.10 -13.44 5.04
N LEU A 64 0.88 -13.92 4.92
CA LEU A 64 0.42 -15.14 5.55
C LEU A 64 0.24 -16.21 4.48
N GLY A 65 0.95 -17.33 4.65
CA GLY A 65 1.07 -18.34 3.62
C GLY A 65 1.91 -17.85 2.44
N ASN A 66 1.57 -18.29 1.23
CA ASN A 66 2.37 -18.04 0.02
C ASN A 66 1.68 -17.06 -0.95
N VAL A 67 1.03 -16.01 -0.45
CA VAL A 67 0.43 -15.00 -1.32
C VAL A 67 1.51 -14.21 -2.05
N LEU A 68 1.30 -13.96 -3.35
CA LEU A 68 2.20 -13.17 -4.18
C LEU A 68 1.51 -11.89 -4.67
N PRO A 69 2.23 -10.76 -4.75
CA PRO A 69 1.70 -9.55 -5.36
C PRO A 69 1.40 -9.70 -6.86
N PRO A 70 0.51 -8.88 -7.43
CA PRO A 70 0.27 -8.82 -8.87
C PRO A 70 1.55 -8.46 -9.62
N SER A 71 2.21 -9.46 -10.20
CA SER A 71 3.52 -9.35 -10.85
C SER A 71 3.81 -10.60 -11.68
N ASN A 72 4.96 -10.62 -12.36
CA ASN A 72 5.53 -11.83 -12.97
C ASN A 72 6.39 -12.66 -11.98
N GLY A 73 6.37 -12.33 -10.69
CA GLY A 73 7.15 -12.99 -9.64
C GLY A 73 8.57 -12.43 -9.42
N SER A 74 9.04 -11.51 -10.26
CA SER A 74 10.33 -10.83 -10.01
C SER A 74 10.18 -9.69 -9.00
N TYR A 75 11.24 -9.44 -8.24
CA TYR A 75 11.31 -8.34 -7.29
C TYR A 75 12.69 -7.70 -7.27
N THR A 76 12.76 -6.47 -6.78
CA THR A 76 13.99 -5.78 -6.43
C THR A 76 14.07 -5.61 -4.92
N ASP A 77 15.24 -5.83 -4.35
CA ASP A 77 15.48 -5.53 -2.93
C ASP A 77 15.71 -4.05 -2.72
N VAL A 78 14.93 -3.46 -1.80
CA VAL A 78 14.96 -2.02 -1.53
C VAL A 78 14.89 -1.75 -0.04
N THR A 79 15.49 -0.64 0.39
CA THR A 79 15.36 -0.14 1.76
C THR A 79 14.61 1.19 1.70
N VAL A 80 13.46 1.24 2.38
CA VAL A 80 12.60 2.43 2.47
C VAL A 80 12.28 2.65 3.94
N ALA A 81 12.40 3.89 4.42
CA ALA A 81 12.18 4.22 5.84
C ALA A 81 12.94 3.30 6.82
N ASN A 82 14.20 2.97 6.49
CA ASN A 82 15.07 2.06 7.26
C ASN A 82 14.56 0.61 7.41
N VAL A 83 13.60 0.19 6.59
CA VAL A 83 13.07 -1.18 6.56
C VAL A 83 13.32 -1.80 5.19
N ASN A 84 13.65 -3.09 5.17
CA ASN A 84 13.90 -3.84 3.93
C ASN A 84 12.62 -4.43 3.34
N TYR A 85 12.42 -4.21 2.04
CA TYR A 85 11.28 -4.68 1.28
C TYR A 85 11.74 -5.41 0.01
N LYS A 86 10.88 -6.33 -0.45
CA LYS A 86 10.86 -6.79 -1.85
C LYS A 86 9.87 -5.90 -2.60
N LEU A 87 10.35 -5.17 -3.60
CA LEU A 87 9.52 -4.35 -4.47
C LEU A 87 9.13 -5.15 -5.72
N PHE A 88 7.83 -5.43 -5.85
CA PHE A 88 7.22 -6.05 -7.02
C PHE A 88 6.53 -4.99 -7.89
N HIS A 89 6.44 -5.28 -9.19
CA HIS A 89 5.75 -4.45 -10.17
C HIS A 89 4.94 -5.33 -11.13
N GLY A 90 3.73 -4.88 -11.48
CA GLY A 90 2.85 -5.58 -12.41
C GLY A 90 1.56 -4.83 -12.67
N HIS A 91 0.52 -5.56 -13.06
CA HIS A 91 -0.83 -5.03 -13.26
C HIS A 91 -1.85 -5.83 -12.44
N ASN A 92 -2.89 -5.17 -11.94
CA ASN A 92 -4.05 -5.87 -11.36
C ASN A 92 -5.06 -6.27 -12.45
N ASN A 93 -6.14 -6.97 -12.04
CA ASN A 93 -7.20 -7.41 -12.96
C ASN A 93 -7.96 -6.26 -13.65
N ASP A 94 -7.90 -5.05 -13.08
CA ASP A 94 -8.51 -3.84 -13.67
C ASP A 94 -7.58 -3.15 -14.68
N GLY A 95 -6.38 -3.70 -14.90
CA GLY A 95 -5.36 -3.13 -15.76
C GLY A 95 -4.59 -1.96 -15.15
N ASN A 96 -4.75 -1.67 -13.85
CA ASN A 96 -3.97 -0.65 -13.15
C ASN A 96 -2.52 -1.13 -12.96
N VAL A 97 -1.56 -0.21 -13.07
CA VAL A 97 -0.16 -0.49 -12.73
C VAL A 97 -0.03 -0.58 -11.22
N VAL A 98 0.59 -1.65 -10.71
CA VAL A 98 0.73 -1.91 -9.28
C VAL A 98 2.20 -1.98 -8.89
N PHE A 99 2.55 -1.24 -7.84
CA PHE A 99 3.82 -1.37 -7.14
C PHE A 99 3.56 -1.91 -5.74
N THR A 100 4.13 -3.06 -5.41
CA THR A 100 3.92 -3.69 -4.09
C THR A 100 5.23 -3.83 -3.35
N TYR A 101 5.34 -3.14 -2.22
CA TYR A 101 6.42 -3.33 -1.25
C TYR A 101 6.02 -4.42 -0.27
N VAL A 102 6.70 -5.54 -0.29
CA VAL A 102 6.51 -6.64 0.67
C VAL A 102 7.61 -6.58 1.70
N ARG A 103 7.26 -6.29 2.96
CA ARG A 103 8.22 -6.23 4.05
C ARG A 103 8.89 -7.59 4.25
N LYS A 104 10.21 -7.61 4.44
CA LYS A 104 10.95 -8.87 4.64
C LYS A 104 10.81 -9.44 6.05
N GLU A 105 10.67 -8.58 7.05
CA GLU A 105 10.54 -8.95 8.46
C GLU A 105 9.10 -8.75 8.91
N VAL A 106 8.44 -9.81 9.37
CA VAL A 106 7.05 -9.75 9.83
C VAL A 106 6.95 -8.95 11.13
N THR A 107 5.94 -8.09 11.22
CA THR A 107 5.55 -7.40 12.45
C THR A 107 4.04 -7.21 12.48
N ASN A 108 3.45 -7.31 13.67
CA ASN A 108 2.04 -6.98 13.90
C ASN A 108 1.82 -5.48 14.21
N LYS A 109 2.90 -4.72 14.36
CA LYS A 109 2.89 -3.26 14.59
C LYS A 109 3.73 -2.55 13.55
N PHE A 110 3.12 -1.59 12.87
CA PHE A 110 3.74 -0.83 11.80
C PHE A 110 3.44 0.65 11.97
N SER A 111 4.47 1.50 11.84
CA SER A 111 4.31 2.95 11.78
C SER A 111 5.36 3.53 10.86
N VAL A 112 4.93 4.39 9.94
CA VAL A 112 5.78 4.97 8.90
C VAL A 112 5.14 6.21 8.31
N ASP A 113 5.95 7.10 7.72
CA ASP A 113 5.47 8.05 6.72
C ASP A 113 5.40 7.38 5.34
N LEU A 114 4.20 7.24 4.79
CA LEU A 114 3.98 6.59 3.50
C LEU A 114 4.58 7.40 2.32
N MET A 115 4.89 8.68 2.51
CA MET A 115 5.58 9.49 1.50
C MET A 115 6.96 8.95 1.15
N HIS A 116 7.63 8.21 2.04
CA HIS A 116 8.89 7.54 1.71
C HIS A 116 8.78 6.57 0.52
N PHE A 117 7.65 5.89 0.38
CA PHE A 117 7.43 4.93 -0.71
C PHE A 117 7.14 5.63 -2.03
N PHE A 118 6.33 6.70 -2.01
CA PHE A 118 6.08 7.53 -3.19
C PHE A 118 7.36 8.21 -3.68
N ASN A 119 8.14 8.79 -2.76
CA ASN A 119 9.42 9.43 -3.07
C ASN A 119 10.43 8.44 -3.68
N TYR A 120 10.46 7.19 -3.19
CA TYR A 120 11.28 6.14 -3.79
C TYR A 120 10.86 5.89 -5.25
N LEU A 121 9.57 5.65 -5.51
CA LEU A 121 9.08 5.40 -6.87
C LEU A 121 9.34 6.59 -7.81
N SER A 122 9.14 7.82 -7.31
CA SER A 122 9.35 9.04 -8.09
C SER A 122 10.81 9.26 -8.45
N LYS A 123 11.76 8.93 -7.56
CA LYS A 123 13.20 8.98 -7.85
C LYS A 123 13.57 8.15 -9.09
N TYR A 124 12.86 7.05 -9.33
CA TYR A 124 13.06 6.17 -10.50
C TYR A 124 12.09 6.48 -11.65
N LYS A 125 11.36 7.61 -11.59
CA LYS A 125 10.38 8.04 -12.60
C LYS A 125 9.27 7.03 -12.86
N LEU A 126 8.96 6.20 -11.86
CA LEU A 126 7.90 5.19 -11.94
C LEU A 126 6.51 5.80 -11.69
N ILE A 127 6.45 6.92 -10.97
CA ILE A 127 5.26 7.75 -10.72
C ILE A 127 5.64 9.23 -10.80
N SER A 128 4.64 10.11 -10.98
CA SER A 128 4.84 11.56 -10.89
C SER A 128 4.39 12.08 -9.53
N MET A 129 5.15 13.00 -8.91
CA MET A 129 4.67 13.70 -7.71
C MET A 129 3.49 14.64 -8.00
N SER A 130 3.19 14.87 -9.28
CA SER A 130 1.98 15.59 -9.69
C SER A 130 0.73 14.70 -9.67
N ASP A 131 0.89 13.36 -9.59
CA ASP A 131 -0.24 12.43 -9.51
C ASP A 131 -1.07 12.70 -8.25
N ARG A 132 -2.38 12.46 -8.34
CA ARG A 132 -3.34 12.76 -7.27
C ARG A 132 -3.66 11.51 -6.46
N LEU A 133 -3.63 11.63 -5.15
CA LEU A 133 -4.03 10.53 -4.27
C LEU A 133 -5.55 10.50 -4.15
N ALA A 134 -6.18 9.43 -4.65
CA ALA A 134 -7.63 9.32 -4.80
C ALA A 134 -8.31 8.39 -3.79
N HIS A 135 -7.68 7.26 -3.46
CA HIS A 135 -8.26 6.29 -2.52
C HIS A 135 -7.19 5.68 -1.64
N PHE A 136 -7.54 5.48 -0.38
CA PHE A 136 -6.70 4.81 0.59
C PHE A 136 -7.47 3.72 1.30
N ARG A 137 -6.85 2.55 1.40
CA ARG A 137 -7.40 1.41 2.14
C ARG A 137 -6.29 0.79 2.95
N ALA A 138 -6.67 0.24 4.10
CA ALA A 138 -5.76 -0.48 4.97
C ALA A 138 -6.49 -1.70 5.55
N GLY A 139 -5.83 -2.85 5.57
CA GLY A 139 -6.41 -4.09 6.10
C GLY A 139 -5.85 -5.33 5.44
N THR A 140 -6.68 -6.36 5.29
CA THR A 140 -6.30 -7.66 4.75
C THR A 140 -7.00 -8.02 3.44
N THR A 141 -6.30 -8.73 2.58
CA THR A 141 -6.89 -9.43 1.42
C THR A 141 -6.73 -10.93 1.61
N VAL A 142 -7.85 -11.66 1.63
CA VAL A 142 -7.88 -13.12 1.84
C VAL A 142 -8.27 -13.83 0.56
N THR A 143 -7.49 -14.83 0.17
CA THR A 143 -7.87 -15.77 -0.89
C THR A 143 -8.95 -16.75 -0.38
N GLU A 144 -9.84 -17.21 -1.26
CA GLU A 144 -11.12 -17.86 -0.92
C GLU A 144 -11.02 -19.18 -0.14
N ARG A 145 -9.82 -19.68 0.20
CA ARG A 145 -9.62 -21.04 0.69
C ARG A 145 -9.63 -21.21 2.21
N ALA A 146 -9.74 -20.15 3.01
CA ALA A 146 -9.62 -20.30 4.46
C ALA A 146 -10.38 -19.25 5.29
N TRP A 147 -10.69 -19.59 6.53
CA TRP A 147 -11.27 -18.67 7.51
C TRP A 147 -10.18 -17.79 8.13
N GLY A 148 -10.46 -16.49 8.23
CA GLY A 148 -9.63 -15.56 8.96
C GLY A 148 -10.43 -14.36 9.43
N ASN A 149 -10.20 -13.95 10.66
CA ASN A 149 -10.80 -12.77 11.28
C ASN A 149 -9.70 -11.73 11.58
N PHE A 150 -9.71 -10.66 10.79
CA PHE A 150 -8.78 -9.55 10.95
C PHE A 150 -9.42 -8.48 11.84
N SER A 151 -8.69 -8.06 12.87
CA SER A 151 -9.03 -6.89 13.67
C SER A 151 -7.83 -5.96 13.78
N SER A 152 -8.10 -4.66 13.70
CA SER A 152 -7.11 -3.62 14.00
C SER A 152 -7.43 -3.06 15.37
N SER A 153 -6.47 -3.10 16.29
CA SER A 153 -6.60 -2.50 17.62
C SER A 153 -6.21 -1.02 17.62
N ASN A 154 -5.40 -0.60 16.65
CA ASN A 154 -4.98 0.79 16.50
C ASN A 154 -4.66 1.10 15.03
N PHE A 155 -5.56 1.82 14.35
CA PHE A 155 -5.34 2.33 13.00
C PHE A 155 -5.41 3.86 12.99
N ALA A 156 -4.39 4.49 12.44
CA ALA A 156 -4.31 5.93 12.30
C ALA A 156 -3.71 6.34 10.94
N LEU A 157 -4.23 7.44 10.39
CA LEU A 157 -3.71 8.10 9.20
C LEU A 157 -3.74 9.62 9.43
N HIS A 158 -2.57 10.25 9.39
CA HIS A 158 -2.37 11.67 9.66
C HIS A 158 -1.70 12.35 8.46
N PRO A 159 -2.49 12.75 7.45
CA PRO A 159 -1.96 13.53 6.33
C PRO A 159 -1.59 14.94 6.81
N LYS A 160 -0.36 15.37 6.51
CA LYS A 160 0.07 16.76 6.67
C LYS A 160 0.20 17.38 5.28
N ILE A 161 -0.70 18.30 4.95
CA ILE A 161 -0.70 19.01 3.67
C ILE A 161 0.08 20.32 3.84
N ALA A 162 0.85 20.69 2.82
CA ALA A 162 1.53 21.98 2.78
C ALA A 162 0.47 23.10 2.81
N ALA A 163 0.66 24.09 3.69
CA ALA A 163 -0.16 25.30 3.62
C ALA A 163 0.26 26.08 2.38
N HIS A 164 -0.60 26.10 1.36
CA HIS A 164 -0.44 27.05 0.26
C HIS A 164 -0.85 28.44 0.79
N LEU A 165 0.14 29.28 1.09
CA LEU A 165 -0.04 30.71 1.34
C LEU A 165 -0.12 31.46 0.00
#